data_AF-A0A2V8MHZ4-F1
#
_entry.id   AF-A0A2V8MHZ4-F1
#
_cell.length_a   1.000
_cell.length_b   1.000
_cell.length_c   1.000
_cell.angle_alpha   90.00
_cell.angle_beta   90.00
_cell.angle_gamma   90.00
#
_symmetry.space_group_name_H-M   'P 1'
#
loop_
_entity.id
_entity.type
_entity.pdbx_description
1 polymer ?
#
loop_
_entity_poly.entity_id
_entity_poly.type
_entity_poly.pdbx_seq_one_letter_code
_entity_poly.pdbx_strand_id
1 'polypeptide(L)'
;MSAVSPYLVHLGANNSLTNWLVTEGWGKAWGIFLTAPANIDQLRRHFRHFLLVRDPDGNELYFRFYDPRVLRVYLPTCTAPEMKHFLGPTTRYLMESEDGEALLDFTRMGLRRMSLSALDSASPLDPSLAEDVTLEKPTNRRLKIRNDQMKAFSEYMDKSFEGRAAGHLRAEYPLDTKDISDDELCAFIQEGSSRAAKHQFTRETEIGIFLDLMMMFGTDFDQTESWATEILVKPDLSSEEKLERLRQHRDSELERRTKRDE
;
A
#
# COMPACT_ATOMS: atom_id res chain seq x y z
N MET A 1 -14.19 -6.28 -0.25
CA MET A 1 -13.55 -5.17 -1.00
C MET A 1 -14.59 -4.57 -1.93
N SER A 2 -14.95 -3.29 -1.78
CA SER A 2 -15.87 -2.63 -2.71
C SER A 2 -15.18 -2.41 -4.05
N ALA A 3 -15.87 -2.76 -5.14
CA ALA A 3 -15.37 -2.58 -6.50
C ALA A 3 -15.36 -1.09 -6.85
N VAL A 4 -14.26 -0.39 -6.55
CA VAL A 4 -14.04 0.98 -7.01
C VAL A 4 -13.32 0.91 -8.35
N SER A 5 -14.02 1.25 -9.43
CA SER A 5 -13.42 1.39 -10.76
C SER A 5 -12.66 2.72 -10.83
N PRO A 6 -11.44 2.74 -11.40
CA PRO A 6 -10.71 4.00 -11.54
C PRO A 6 -11.43 4.96 -12.50
N TYR A 7 -11.53 6.22 -12.09
CA TYR A 7 -12.02 7.30 -12.95
C TYR A 7 -10.83 7.92 -13.70
N LEU A 8 -11.02 8.15 -15.00
CA LEU A 8 -10.08 8.93 -15.81
C LEU A 8 -10.71 10.29 -16.06
N VAL A 9 -10.02 11.35 -15.63
CA VAL A 9 -10.52 12.73 -15.72
C VAL A 9 -9.47 13.61 -16.38
N HIS A 10 -9.91 14.49 -17.28
CA HIS A 10 -9.05 15.50 -17.89
C HIS A 10 -8.87 16.69 -16.95
N LEU A 11 -7.62 17.04 -16.62
CA LEU A 11 -7.27 18.13 -15.71
C LEU A 11 -6.83 19.36 -16.51
N GLY A 12 -7.40 20.51 -16.21
CA GLY A 12 -7.00 21.80 -16.80
C GLY A 12 -6.31 22.65 -15.74
N ALA A 13 -5.28 23.41 -16.13
CA ALA A 13 -4.44 24.18 -15.21
C ALA A 13 -5.20 25.15 -14.28
N ASN A 14 -6.35 25.68 -14.72
CA ASN A 14 -7.18 26.61 -13.93
C ASN A 14 -8.54 26.02 -13.55
N ASN A 15 -8.65 24.69 -13.43
CA ASN A 15 -9.88 24.03 -13.04
C ASN A 15 -9.96 23.83 -11.52
N SER A 16 -11.10 24.16 -10.92
CA SER A 16 -11.36 23.96 -9.49
C SER A 16 -11.19 22.51 -9.05
N LEU A 17 -11.55 21.55 -9.92
CA LEU A 17 -11.34 20.13 -9.66
C LEU A 17 -9.85 19.77 -9.57
N THR A 18 -9.02 20.34 -10.45
CA THR A 18 -7.57 20.10 -10.46
C THR A 18 -6.94 20.65 -9.18
N ASN A 19 -7.28 21.88 -8.80
CA ASN A 19 -6.80 22.49 -7.56
C ASN A 19 -7.24 21.68 -6.35
N TRP A 20 -8.51 21.29 -6.27
CA TRP A 20 -9.02 20.47 -5.18
C TRP A 20 -8.31 19.11 -5.09
N LEU A 21 -8.12 18.40 -6.22
CA LEU A 21 -7.43 17.11 -6.23
C LEU A 21 -5.99 17.22 -5.74
N VAL A 22 -5.28 18.28 -6.12
CA VAL A 22 -3.88 18.49 -5.70
C VAL A 22 -3.83 18.94 -4.24
N THR A 23 -4.63 19.92 -3.83
CA THR A 23 -4.60 20.46 -2.46
C THR A 23 -5.11 19.48 -1.42
N GLU A 24 -6.20 18.76 -1.71
CA GLU A 24 -6.82 17.86 -0.75
C GLU A 24 -6.38 16.42 -0.88
N GLY A 25 -6.02 15.98 -2.08
CA GLY A 25 -5.73 14.58 -2.37
C GLY A 25 -4.26 14.19 -2.25
N TRP A 26 -3.34 15.15 -2.36
CA TRP A 26 -1.91 14.89 -2.23
C TRP A 26 -1.53 14.46 -0.80
N GLY A 27 -0.64 13.50 -0.69
CA GLY A 27 -0.29 12.75 0.52
C GLY A 27 -1.29 11.67 0.93
N LYS A 28 -2.46 11.55 0.27
CA LYS A 28 -3.57 10.66 0.70
C LYS A 28 -3.81 9.46 -0.21
N ALA A 29 -2.94 9.20 -1.18
CA ALA A 29 -3.04 8.09 -2.12
C ALA A 29 -4.37 8.02 -2.89
N TRP A 30 -4.94 9.19 -3.25
CA TRP A 30 -6.20 9.25 -4.01
C TRP A 30 -6.06 8.78 -5.45
N GLY A 31 -4.88 8.94 -6.06
CA GLY A 31 -4.63 8.49 -7.42
C GLY A 31 -3.27 8.88 -7.96
N ILE A 32 -3.12 8.71 -9.27
CA ILE A 32 -1.94 9.09 -10.03
C ILE A 32 -2.31 10.13 -11.07
N PHE A 33 -1.33 10.92 -11.48
CA PHE A 33 -1.43 11.87 -12.57
C PHE A 33 -0.61 11.37 -13.76
N LEU A 34 -0.96 11.80 -14.97
CA LEU A 34 -0.24 11.44 -16.18
C LEU A 34 -0.39 12.52 -17.24
N THR A 35 0.56 12.58 -18.16
CA THR A 35 0.43 13.38 -19.38
C THR A 35 0.50 12.46 -20.59
N ALA A 36 -0.27 12.78 -21.62
CA ALA A 36 -0.31 12.02 -22.85
C ALA A 36 -0.76 12.91 -24.02
N PRO A 37 -0.21 12.74 -25.24
CA PRO A 37 -0.78 13.35 -26.44
C PRO A 37 -2.11 12.68 -26.86
N ALA A 38 -2.39 11.48 -26.34
CA ALA A 38 -3.58 10.70 -26.68
C ALA A 38 -4.86 11.24 -26.01
N ASN A 39 -5.99 11.06 -26.69
CA ASN A 39 -7.29 11.42 -26.15
C ASN A 39 -7.80 10.44 -25.08
N ILE A 40 -8.83 10.85 -24.34
CA ILE A 40 -9.37 10.10 -23.20
C ILE A 40 -9.85 8.68 -23.58
N ASP A 41 -10.37 8.49 -24.80
CA ASP A 41 -10.83 7.18 -25.28
C ASP A 41 -9.68 6.23 -25.61
N GLN A 42 -8.59 6.74 -26.16
CA GLN A 42 -7.36 5.98 -26.36
C GLN A 42 -6.75 5.57 -25.02
N LEU A 43 -6.67 6.50 -24.07
CA LEU A 43 -6.18 6.24 -22.72
C LEU A 43 -7.04 5.20 -21.98
N ARG A 44 -8.37 5.37 -21.98
CA ARG A 44 -9.29 4.41 -21.36
C ARG A 44 -9.14 3.01 -21.97
N ARG A 45 -9.01 2.91 -23.29
CA ARG A 45 -8.76 1.63 -23.96
C ARG A 45 -7.42 1.03 -23.54
N HIS A 46 -6.36 1.82 -23.49
CA HIS A 46 -5.03 1.39 -23.01
C HIS A 46 -5.13 0.80 -21.61
N PHE A 47 -5.63 1.58 -20.65
CA PHE A 47 -5.67 1.23 -19.23
C PHE A 47 -6.56 0.03 -18.89
N ARG A 48 -7.65 -0.18 -19.63
CA ARG A 48 -8.55 -1.31 -19.38
C ARG A 48 -7.87 -2.67 -19.47
N HIS A 49 -6.76 -2.78 -20.22
CA HIS A 49 -6.01 -4.04 -20.34
C HIS A 49 -5.17 -4.39 -19.11
N PHE A 50 -4.93 -3.44 -18.21
CA PHE A 50 -4.10 -3.66 -17.01
C PHE A 50 -4.90 -3.98 -15.76
N LEU A 51 -6.23 -3.84 -15.76
CA LEU A 51 -7.03 -4.05 -14.53
C LEU A 51 -6.99 -5.50 -14.02
N LEU A 52 -6.79 -6.46 -14.92
CA LEU A 52 -6.64 -7.87 -14.59
C LEU A 52 -5.29 -8.38 -15.09
N VAL A 53 -4.50 -8.90 -14.16
CA VAL A 53 -3.17 -9.46 -14.42
C VAL A 53 -3.13 -10.91 -13.96
N ARG A 54 -2.10 -11.63 -14.37
CA ARG A 54 -1.80 -12.95 -13.80
C ARG A 54 -0.60 -12.88 -12.89
N ASP A 55 -0.69 -13.54 -11.74
CA ASP A 55 0.46 -13.78 -10.88
C ASP A 55 1.40 -14.84 -11.50
N PRO A 56 2.54 -15.16 -10.85
CA PRO A 56 3.46 -16.18 -11.33
C PRO A 56 2.83 -17.57 -11.53
N ASP A 57 1.91 -17.95 -10.65
CA ASP A 57 1.19 -19.23 -10.61
C ASP A 57 0.03 -19.30 -11.61
N GLY A 58 -0.33 -18.16 -12.20
CA GLY A 58 -1.38 -18.03 -13.22
C GLY A 58 -2.74 -17.62 -12.68
N ASN A 59 -2.86 -17.34 -11.37
CA ASN A 59 -4.09 -16.83 -10.77
C ASN A 59 -4.37 -15.41 -11.27
N GLU A 60 -5.65 -15.07 -11.43
CA GLU A 60 -6.05 -13.73 -11.82
C GLU A 60 -6.10 -12.79 -10.61
N LEU A 61 -5.36 -11.68 -10.70
CA LEU A 61 -5.34 -10.63 -9.69
C LEU A 61 -5.86 -9.32 -10.27
N TYR A 62 -6.53 -8.54 -9.43
CA TYR A 62 -6.92 -7.18 -9.77
C TYR A 62 -5.73 -6.24 -9.55
N PHE A 63 -5.23 -5.63 -10.61
CA PHE A 63 -4.07 -4.75 -10.54
C PHE A 63 -4.50 -3.29 -10.45
N ARG A 64 -4.44 -2.76 -9.23
CA ARG A 64 -4.75 -1.36 -8.91
C ARG A 64 -3.62 -0.42 -9.32
N PHE A 65 -3.24 -0.44 -10.60
CA PHE A 65 -2.14 0.39 -11.12
C PHE A 65 -2.37 1.90 -10.92
N TYR A 66 -3.61 2.31 -10.67
CA TYR A 66 -4.01 3.70 -10.41
C TYR A 66 -3.80 4.12 -8.95
N ASP A 67 -3.45 3.19 -8.06
CA ASP A 67 -3.07 3.49 -6.68
C ASP A 67 -1.57 3.78 -6.63
N PRO A 68 -1.12 4.96 -6.15
CA PRO A 68 0.30 5.31 -6.14
C PRO A 68 1.12 4.35 -5.26
N ARG A 69 0.53 3.73 -4.23
CA ARG A 69 1.20 2.71 -3.40
C ARG A 69 1.58 1.47 -4.21
N VAL A 70 0.73 1.11 -5.18
CA VAL A 70 0.98 -0.01 -6.09
C VAL A 70 1.96 0.41 -7.18
N LEU A 71 1.72 1.56 -7.80
CA LEU A 71 2.47 1.95 -8.99
C LEU A 71 3.93 2.31 -8.69
N ARG A 72 4.21 2.93 -7.52
CA ARG A 72 5.58 3.22 -7.05
C ARG A 72 6.44 1.97 -6.88
N VAL A 73 5.84 0.85 -6.49
CA VAL A 73 6.55 -0.43 -6.34
C VAL A 73 6.68 -1.13 -7.68
N TYR A 74 5.65 -1.06 -8.52
CA TYR A 74 5.64 -1.72 -9.82
C TYR A 74 6.65 -1.13 -10.81
N LEU A 75 6.61 0.19 -11.06
CA LEU A 75 7.35 0.81 -12.16
C LEU A 75 8.88 0.60 -12.09
N PRO A 76 9.54 0.67 -10.92
CA PRO A 76 10.97 0.37 -10.81
C PRO A 76 11.36 -1.07 -11.16
N THR A 77 10.41 -2.01 -11.08
CA THR A 77 10.64 -3.43 -11.38
C THR A 77 10.43 -3.77 -12.86
N CYS A 78 9.92 -2.83 -13.66
CA CYS A 78 9.69 -3.06 -15.07
C CYS A 78 11.01 -3.13 -15.86
N THR A 79 11.10 -4.11 -16.74
CA THR A 79 12.10 -4.12 -17.81
C THR A 79 11.78 -3.03 -18.85
N ALA A 80 12.75 -2.66 -19.70
CA ALA A 80 12.50 -1.65 -20.73
C ALA A 80 11.31 -1.98 -21.67
N PRO A 81 11.10 -3.23 -22.12
CA PRO A 81 9.92 -3.61 -22.89
C PRO A 81 8.60 -3.44 -22.12
N GLU A 82 8.57 -3.81 -20.84
CA GLU A 82 7.37 -3.67 -20.00
C GLU A 82 7.07 -2.22 -19.71
N MET A 83 8.09 -1.41 -19.42
CA MET A 83 7.94 0.03 -19.23
C MET A 83 7.38 0.68 -20.51
N LYS A 84 7.91 0.30 -21.69
CA LYS A 84 7.38 0.77 -22.98
C LYS A 84 5.91 0.35 -23.17
N HIS A 85 5.57 -0.90 -22.83
CA HIS A 85 4.20 -1.41 -22.92
C HIS A 85 3.25 -0.69 -21.97
N PHE A 86 3.65 -0.48 -20.71
CA PHE A 86 2.83 0.15 -19.68
C PHE A 86 2.65 1.65 -19.90
N LEU A 87 3.71 2.37 -20.31
CA LEU A 87 3.60 3.77 -20.73
C LEU A 87 2.65 3.89 -21.94
N GLY A 88 2.85 3.08 -22.97
CA GLY A 88 2.02 3.12 -24.19
C GLY A 88 1.82 4.54 -24.71
N PRO A 89 0.58 5.06 -24.76
CA PRO A 89 0.28 6.43 -25.21
C PRO A 89 0.62 7.53 -24.20
N THR A 90 1.05 7.21 -22.99
CA THR A 90 1.45 8.19 -21.98
C THR A 90 2.90 8.61 -22.16
N THR A 91 3.18 9.87 -21.85
CA THR A 91 4.53 10.43 -21.85
C THR A 91 5.20 10.21 -20.49
N ARG A 92 4.45 10.39 -19.41
CA ARG A 92 4.94 10.23 -18.04
C ARG A 92 3.82 9.93 -17.05
N TYR A 93 4.18 9.31 -15.92
CA TYR A 93 3.35 9.18 -14.73
C TYR A 93 3.91 10.04 -13.60
N LEU A 94 3.02 10.72 -12.90
CA LEU A 94 3.32 11.64 -11.81
C LEU A 94 2.55 11.16 -10.58
N MET A 95 3.23 11.00 -9.46
CA MET A 95 2.59 10.58 -8.20
C MET A 95 3.37 11.08 -6.99
N GLU A 96 2.69 11.17 -5.86
CA GLU A 96 3.32 11.46 -4.57
C GLU A 96 4.31 10.36 -4.17
N SER A 97 5.36 10.73 -3.43
CA SER A 97 6.16 9.81 -2.65
C SER A 97 5.37 9.22 -1.47
N GLU A 98 5.92 8.20 -0.82
CA GLU A 98 5.28 7.54 0.32
C GLU A 98 5.03 8.47 1.51
N ASP A 99 5.96 9.40 1.77
CA ASP A 99 5.85 10.45 2.78
C ASP A 99 5.00 11.66 2.33
N GLY A 100 4.57 11.71 1.06
CA GLY A 100 3.86 12.86 0.49
C GLY A 100 4.72 14.09 0.19
N GLU A 101 6.02 14.08 0.55
CA GLU A 101 6.91 15.25 0.52
C GLU A 101 7.61 15.49 -0.84
N ALA A 102 7.37 14.61 -1.81
CA ALA A 102 7.98 14.70 -3.13
C ALA A 102 7.05 14.24 -4.26
N LEU A 103 7.27 14.80 -5.44
CA LEU A 103 6.72 14.34 -6.70
C LEU A 103 7.68 13.31 -7.34
N LEU A 104 7.15 12.15 -7.68
CA LEU A 104 7.81 11.13 -8.47
C LEU A 104 7.36 11.26 -9.93
N ASP A 105 8.31 11.57 -10.83
CA ASP A 105 8.12 11.66 -12.27
C ASP A 105 8.76 10.44 -12.95
N PHE A 106 7.91 9.54 -13.43
CA PHE A 106 8.32 8.36 -14.18
C PHE A 106 8.15 8.59 -15.68
N THR A 107 9.25 8.49 -16.40
CA THR A 107 9.31 8.63 -17.86
C THR A 107 9.95 7.39 -18.50
N ARG A 108 10.01 7.36 -19.83
CA ARG A 108 10.82 6.35 -20.56
C ARG A 108 12.31 6.38 -20.18
N MET A 109 12.81 7.50 -19.66
CA MET A 109 14.20 7.66 -19.23
C MET A 109 14.45 7.18 -17.79
N GLY A 110 13.39 6.80 -17.05
CA GLY A 110 13.46 6.39 -15.66
C GLY A 110 12.74 7.34 -14.70
N LEU A 111 13.01 7.15 -13.41
CA LEU A 111 12.41 7.87 -12.28
C LEU A 111 13.22 9.12 -11.93
N ARG A 112 12.53 10.24 -11.74
CA ARG A 112 13.04 11.45 -11.10
C ARG A 112 12.21 11.73 -9.84
N ARG A 113 12.87 12.02 -8.71
CA ARG A 113 12.22 12.49 -7.48
C ARG A 113 12.48 13.99 -7.33
N MET A 114 11.43 14.77 -7.11
CA MET A 114 11.49 16.22 -6.90
C MET A 114 10.84 16.55 -5.57
N SER A 115 11.58 17.16 -4.64
CA SER A 115 10.98 17.65 -3.38
C SER A 115 9.94 18.72 -3.69
N LEU A 116 8.81 18.71 -2.98
CA LEU A 116 7.79 19.76 -3.13
C LEU A 116 8.36 21.15 -2.84
N SER A 117 9.21 21.27 -1.81
CA SER A 117 9.90 22.52 -1.47
C SER A 117 10.76 23.09 -2.61
N ALA A 118 11.23 22.24 -3.52
CA ALA A 118 12.02 22.65 -4.68
C ALA A 118 11.14 23.01 -5.89
N LEU A 119 9.89 22.52 -5.96
CA LEU A 119 8.99 22.80 -7.08
C LEU A 119 8.49 24.24 -7.09
N ASP A 120 8.37 24.88 -5.91
CA ASP A 120 8.05 26.32 -5.80
C ASP A 120 9.10 27.23 -6.48
N SER A 121 10.30 26.67 -6.76
CA SER A 121 11.41 27.38 -7.42
C SER A 121 11.67 26.92 -8.87
N ALA A 122 10.92 25.94 -9.37
CA ALA A 122 11.15 25.34 -10.68
C ALA A 122 10.29 25.96 -11.78
N SER A 123 10.90 26.24 -12.94
CA SER A 123 10.18 26.68 -14.14
C SER A 123 9.33 25.53 -14.71
N PRO A 124 8.16 25.80 -15.33
CA PRO A 124 7.26 24.77 -15.83
C PRO A 124 7.95 23.74 -16.73
N LEU A 125 7.68 22.45 -16.48
CA LEU A 125 8.15 21.34 -17.31
C LEU A 125 7.68 21.53 -18.76
N ASP A 126 8.62 21.61 -19.70
CA ASP A 126 8.35 21.82 -21.12
C ASP A 126 7.47 20.68 -21.69
N PRO A 127 6.22 20.97 -22.12
CA PRO A 127 5.33 20.00 -22.72
C PRO A 127 5.76 19.56 -24.13
N SER A 128 6.69 20.29 -24.79
CA SER A 128 7.01 20.12 -26.20
C SER A 128 7.87 18.89 -26.54
N LEU A 129 8.18 18.05 -25.56
CA LEU A 129 8.92 16.79 -25.76
C LEU A 129 8.00 15.57 -25.96
N ALA A 130 6.68 15.76 -26.03
CA ALA A 130 5.75 14.70 -26.38
C ALA A 130 5.73 14.51 -27.91
N GLU A 131 6.54 13.58 -28.42
CA GLU A 131 6.43 13.14 -29.82
C GLU A 131 5.15 12.33 -30.05
N ASP A 132 4.52 12.53 -31.22
CA ASP A 132 3.41 11.72 -31.72
C ASP A 132 3.89 10.31 -32.02
N VAL A 133 3.66 9.38 -31.08
CA VAL A 133 3.97 7.96 -31.27
C VAL A 133 2.75 7.26 -31.85
N THR A 134 2.89 6.79 -33.10
CA THR A 134 1.96 5.83 -33.70
C THR A 134 1.95 4.55 -32.85
N LEU A 135 0.83 4.32 -32.16
CA LEU A 135 0.64 3.17 -31.30
C LEU A 135 0.56 1.89 -32.14
N GLU A 136 1.61 1.07 -32.10
CA GLU A 136 1.48 -0.33 -32.49
C GLU A 136 0.48 -1.00 -31.54
N LYS A 137 -0.51 -1.71 -32.10
CA LYS A 137 -1.46 -2.49 -31.31
C LYS A 137 -0.67 -3.57 -30.56
N PRO A 138 -0.66 -3.60 -29.21
CA PRO A 138 0.04 -4.64 -28.48
C PRO A 138 -0.56 -6.00 -28.86
N THR A 139 0.31 -6.89 -29.33
CA THR A 139 -0.04 -8.23 -29.83
C THR A 139 -0.25 -9.25 -28.71
N ASN A 140 0.04 -8.91 -27.45
CA ASN A 140 -0.15 -9.82 -26.32
C ASN A 140 -1.21 -9.36 -25.32
N ARG A 141 -2.18 -10.26 -25.11
CA ARG A 141 -3.37 -10.11 -24.26
C ARG A 141 -3.00 -10.46 -22.81
N ARG A 142 -2.94 -9.44 -21.95
CA ARG A 142 -2.79 -9.47 -20.47
C ARG A 142 -1.35 -9.46 -19.94
N LEU A 143 -1.12 -8.52 -19.03
CA LEU A 143 0.11 -8.35 -18.27
C LEU A 143 0.27 -9.50 -17.26
N LYS A 144 1.49 -10.06 -17.16
CA LYS A 144 1.87 -11.04 -16.13
C LYS A 144 2.79 -10.35 -15.13
N ILE A 145 2.48 -10.47 -13.84
CA ILE A 145 3.35 -10.05 -12.74
C ILE A 145 4.38 -11.16 -12.51
N ARG A 146 5.66 -10.82 -12.58
CA ARG A 146 6.76 -11.76 -12.38
C ARG A 146 7.05 -12.00 -10.89
N ASN A 147 7.83 -13.04 -10.59
CA ASN A 147 8.24 -13.38 -9.22
C ASN A 147 8.96 -12.26 -8.49
N ASP A 148 9.91 -11.59 -9.17
CA ASP A 148 10.65 -10.45 -8.61
C ASP A 148 9.74 -9.25 -8.31
N GLN A 149 8.74 -9.03 -9.16
CA GLN A 149 7.74 -7.97 -8.94
C GLN A 149 6.80 -8.33 -7.78
N MET A 150 6.35 -9.59 -7.68
CA MET A 150 5.55 -10.07 -6.55
C MET A 150 6.32 -9.96 -5.24
N LYS A 151 7.62 -10.30 -5.26
CA LYS A 151 8.52 -10.12 -4.12
C LYS A 151 8.62 -8.66 -3.72
N ALA A 152 8.81 -7.74 -4.66
CA ALA A 152 8.86 -6.30 -4.38
C ALA A 152 7.55 -5.79 -3.74
N PHE A 153 6.39 -6.28 -4.18
CA PHE A 153 5.11 -5.97 -3.53
C PHE A 153 5.04 -6.52 -2.10
N SER A 154 5.45 -7.76 -1.87
CA SER A 154 5.48 -8.35 -0.53
C SER A 154 6.37 -7.54 0.40
N GLU A 155 7.62 -7.28 0.00
CA GLU A 155 8.58 -6.50 0.79
C GLU A 155 8.08 -5.09 1.11
N TYR A 156 7.34 -4.46 0.19
CA TYR A 156 6.69 -3.17 0.44
C TYR A 156 5.53 -3.29 1.42
N MET A 157 4.65 -4.28 1.26
CA MET A 157 3.51 -4.49 2.15
C MET A 157 3.97 -4.80 3.58
N ASP A 158 5.00 -5.63 3.73
CA ASP A 158 5.58 -5.98 5.03
C ASP A 158 6.12 -4.72 5.74
N LYS A 159 6.94 -3.92 5.07
CA LYS A 159 7.45 -2.64 5.62
C LYS A 159 6.35 -1.62 5.93
N SER A 160 5.36 -1.51 5.05
CA SER A 160 4.23 -0.59 5.24
C SER A 160 3.35 -1.02 6.41
N PHE A 161 3.20 -2.33 6.63
CA PHE A 161 2.54 -2.88 7.80
C PHE A 161 3.36 -2.60 9.07
N GLU A 162 4.65 -2.91 9.07
CA GLU A 162 5.56 -2.66 10.21
C GLU A 162 5.48 -1.20 10.67
N GLY A 163 5.59 -0.24 9.75
CA GLY A 163 5.50 1.19 10.09
C GLY A 163 4.16 1.59 10.71
N ARG A 164 3.04 1.05 10.19
CA ARG A 164 1.70 1.33 10.75
C ARG A 164 1.48 0.64 12.09
N ALA A 165 1.95 -0.59 12.25
CA ALA A 165 1.87 -1.32 13.49
C ALA A 165 2.71 -0.63 14.58
N ALA A 166 3.93 -0.19 14.25
CA ALA A 166 4.77 0.58 15.17
C ALA A 166 4.10 1.91 15.58
N GLY A 167 3.53 2.65 14.62
CA GLY A 167 2.78 3.87 14.89
C GLY A 167 1.56 3.64 15.79
N HIS A 168 0.80 2.58 15.54
CA HIS A 168 -0.34 2.16 16.38
C HIS A 168 0.12 1.82 17.81
N LEU A 169 1.14 0.96 17.96
CA LEU A 169 1.62 0.55 19.27
C LEU A 169 2.17 1.72 20.09
N ARG A 170 2.87 2.68 19.45
CA ARG A 170 3.32 3.90 20.13
C ARG A 170 2.20 4.83 20.55
N ALA A 171 1.12 4.90 19.77
CA ALA A 171 -0.03 5.74 20.06
C ALA A 171 -0.88 5.16 21.21
N GLU A 172 -1.15 3.85 21.17
CA GLU A 172 -2.01 3.17 22.15
C GLU A 172 -1.27 2.80 23.44
N TYR A 173 0.04 2.51 23.38
CA TYR A 173 0.85 2.10 24.53
C TYR A 173 2.08 3.02 24.71
N PRO A 174 1.89 4.34 24.90
CA PRO A 174 3.00 5.30 24.92
C PRO A 174 3.96 5.08 26.10
N LEU A 175 3.48 4.56 27.23
CA LEU A 175 4.32 4.26 28.40
C LEU A 175 5.14 2.98 28.18
N ASP A 176 4.51 1.92 27.66
CA ASP A 176 5.15 0.63 27.42
C ASP A 176 6.19 0.71 26.29
N THR A 177 6.00 1.61 25.32
CA THR A 177 6.88 1.76 24.15
C THR A 177 7.89 2.90 24.27
N LYS A 178 7.87 3.66 25.37
CA LYS A 178 8.69 4.88 25.55
C LYS A 178 10.19 4.63 25.38
N ASP A 179 10.68 3.53 25.96
CA ASP A 179 12.10 3.21 26.02
C ASP A 179 12.49 2.15 24.97
N ILE A 180 11.56 1.76 24.09
CA ILE A 180 11.79 0.77 23.02
C ILE A 180 12.26 1.50 21.77
N SER A 181 13.44 1.13 21.27
CA SER A 181 13.96 1.65 20.01
C SER A 181 13.12 1.22 18.80
N ASP A 182 13.28 1.92 17.66
CA ASP A 182 12.59 1.55 16.41
C ASP A 182 12.93 0.10 15.99
N ASP A 183 14.19 -0.31 16.15
CA ASP A 183 14.67 -1.64 15.78
C ASP A 183 14.08 -2.74 16.69
N GLU A 184 14.01 -2.49 18.01
CA GLU A 184 13.40 -3.42 18.96
C GLU A 184 11.89 -3.56 18.73
N LEU A 185 11.20 -2.44 18.44
CA LEU A 185 9.77 -2.47 18.15
C LEU A 185 9.49 -3.19 16.82
N CYS A 186 10.34 -3.01 15.82
CA CYS A 186 10.27 -3.75 14.56
C CYS A 186 10.45 -5.26 14.79
N ALA A 187 11.46 -5.66 15.57
CA ALA A 187 11.67 -7.06 15.93
C ALA A 187 10.47 -7.66 16.68
N PHE A 188 9.86 -6.90 17.60
CA PHE A 188 8.63 -7.29 18.30
C PHE A 188 7.48 -7.53 17.32
N ILE A 189 7.27 -6.64 16.35
CA ILE A 189 6.20 -6.74 15.34
C ILE A 189 6.43 -7.96 14.43
N GLN A 190 7.67 -8.20 14.00
CA GLN A 190 8.03 -9.35 13.18
C GLN A 190 7.80 -10.67 13.92
N GLU A 191 8.21 -10.76 15.18
CA GLU A 191 7.96 -11.95 16.00
C GLU A 191 6.46 -12.17 16.23
N GLY A 192 5.72 -11.12 16.58
CA GLY A 192 4.27 -11.21 16.75
C GLY A 192 3.54 -11.64 15.47
N SER A 193 3.98 -11.14 14.31
CA SER A 193 3.45 -11.55 13.00
C SER A 193 3.73 -13.03 12.71
N SER A 194 4.95 -13.49 12.99
CA SER A 194 5.35 -14.89 12.85
C SER A 194 4.52 -15.82 13.74
N ARG A 195 4.25 -15.43 14.98
CA ARG A 195 3.41 -16.20 15.91
C ARG A 195 1.94 -16.20 15.52
N ALA A 196 1.39 -15.04 15.18
CA ALA A 196 0.03 -14.92 14.67
C ALA A 196 -0.18 -15.85 13.46
N ALA A 197 0.79 -15.92 12.55
CA ALA A 197 0.74 -16.81 11.39
C ALA A 197 0.70 -18.30 11.75
N LYS A 198 1.35 -18.75 12.84
CA LYS A 198 1.24 -20.14 13.35
C LYS A 198 -0.20 -20.49 13.78
N HIS A 199 -0.97 -19.48 14.18
CA HIS A 199 -2.39 -19.58 14.49
C HIS A 199 -3.30 -19.25 13.30
N GLN A 200 -2.75 -19.15 12.09
CA GLN A 200 -3.45 -18.81 10.85
C GLN A 200 -4.05 -17.40 10.82
N PHE A 201 -3.55 -16.50 11.68
CA PHE A 201 -3.84 -15.07 11.60
C PHE A 201 -2.83 -14.42 10.66
N THR A 202 -3.32 -13.96 9.51
CA THR A 202 -2.49 -13.49 8.39
C THR A 202 -2.90 -12.13 7.87
N ARG A 203 -4.08 -11.65 8.25
CA ARG A 203 -4.54 -10.30 7.90
C ARG A 203 -3.99 -9.30 8.90
N GLU A 204 -3.64 -8.10 8.43
CA GLU A 204 -3.10 -7.04 9.29
C GLU A 204 -3.98 -6.72 10.50
N THR A 205 -5.31 -6.74 10.34
CA THR A 205 -6.24 -6.51 11.46
C THR A 205 -6.18 -7.61 12.51
N GLU A 206 -5.87 -8.84 12.10
CA GLU A 206 -5.72 -9.99 13.01
C GLU A 206 -4.39 -9.90 13.75
N ILE A 207 -3.32 -9.62 13.00
CA ILE A 207 -1.97 -9.42 13.56
C ILE A 207 -1.98 -8.24 14.53
N GLY A 208 -2.66 -7.13 14.21
CA GLY A 208 -2.78 -5.98 15.10
C GLY A 208 -3.38 -6.34 16.47
N ILE A 209 -4.47 -7.13 16.49
CA ILE A 209 -5.08 -7.62 17.74
C ILE A 209 -4.09 -8.52 18.50
N PHE A 210 -3.35 -9.36 17.78
CA PHE A 210 -2.34 -10.23 18.39
C PHE A 210 -1.21 -9.42 19.03
N LEU A 211 -0.74 -8.36 18.37
CA LEU A 211 0.28 -7.44 18.89
C LEU A 211 -0.22 -6.65 20.11
N ASP A 212 -1.48 -6.19 20.10
CA ASP A 212 -2.12 -5.55 21.25
C ASP A 212 -2.09 -6.49 22.48
N LEU A 213 -2.44 -7.76 22.27
CA LEU A 213 -2.42 -8.77 23.33
C LEU A 213 -1.00 -9.06 23.82
N MET A 214 -0.01 -9.12 22.94
CA MET A 214 1.40 -9.25 23.34
C MET A 214 1.87 -8.06 24.18
N MET A 215 1.44 -6.83 23.86
CA MET A 215 1.78 -5.65 24.66
C MET A 215 1.13 -5.69 26.05
N MET A 216 -0.12 -6.15 26.13
CA MET A 216 -0.84 -6.12 27.40
C MET A 216 -0.54 -7.29 28.34
N PHE A 217 -0.33 -8.48 27.78
CA PHE A 217 -0.21 -9.74 28.54
C PHE A 217 1.20 -10.37 28.45
N GLY A 218 2.11 -9.72 27.73
CA GLY A 218 3.49 -10.18 27.53
C GLY A 218 3.70 -10.87 26.19
N THR A 219 4.95 -10.91 25.75
CA THR A 219 5.38 -11.44 24.44
C THR A 219 4.93 -12.87 24.18
N ASP A 220 4.74 -13.66 25.24
CA ASP A 220 4.37 -15.08 25.19
C ASP A 220 2.92 -15.39 25.59
N PHE A 221 2.02 -14.40 25.57
CA PHE A 221 0.65 -14.56 26.06
C PHE A 221 -0.09 -15.77 25.46
N ASP A 222 0.12 -16.07 24.18
CA ASP A 222 -0.45 -17.21 23.44
C ASP A 222 0.01 -18.58 23.97
N GLN A 223 0.98 -18.60 24.88
CA GLN A 223 1.49 -19.81 25.55
C GLN A 223 1.37 -19.72 27.08
N THR A 224 1.47 -18.52 27.66
CA THR A 224 1.48 -18.33 29.12
C THR A 224 0.09 -18.09 29.71
N GLU A 225 -0.82 -17.50 28.93
CA GLU A 225 -2.17 -17.19 29.39
C GLU A 225 -3.12 -18.37 29.15
N SER A 226 -3.73 -18.88 30.22
CA SER A 226 -4.64 -20.03 30.14
C SER A 226 -5.84 -19.75 29.24
N TRP A 227 -6.43 -18.56 29.32
CA TRP A 227 -7.56 -18.18 28.48
C TRP A 227 -7.17 -18.11 26.99
N ALA A 228 -5.97 -17.62 26.67
CA ALA A 228 -5.50 -17.49 25.29
C ALA A 228 -5.20 -18.85 24.67
N THR A 229 -4.45 -19.70 25.39
CA THR A 229 -4.13 -21.07 24.95
C THR A 229 -5.40 -21.90 24.73
N GLU A 230 -6.39 -21.81 25.62
CA GLU A 230 -7.68 -22.49 25.48
C GLU A 230 -8.44 -22.07 24.21
N ILE A 231 -8.40 -20.78 23.84
CA ILE A 231 -9.04 -20.28 22.61
C ILE A 231 -8.26 -20.76 21.38
N LEU A 232 -6.94 -20.60 21.38
CA LEU A 232 -6.08 -20.82 20.22
C LEU A 232 -6.00 -22.30 19.81
N VAL A 233 -5.99 -23.22 20.78
CA VAL A 233 -5.88 -24.67 20.54
C VAL A 233 -7.24 -25.31 20.21
N LYS A 234 -8.36 -24.65 20.49
CA LYS A 234 -9.70 -25.23 20.29
C LYS A 234 -9.93 -25.60 18.80
N PRO A 235 -10.10 -26.88 18.46
CA PRO A 235 -10.23 -27.30 17.06
C PRO A 235 -11.61 -26.96 16.48
N ASP A 236 -12.63 -26.85 17.32
CA ASP A 236 -14.02 -26.57 16.91
C ASP A 236 -14.28 -25.10 16.58
N LEU A 237 -13.30 -24.21 16.83
CA LEU A 237 -13.44 -22.79 16.50
C LEU A 237 -12.74 -22.50 15.17
N SER A 238 -13.47 -21.83 14.29
CA SER A 238 -12.88 -21.16 13.13
C SER A 238 -11.89 -20.07 13.56
N SER A 239 -10.97 -19.70 12.68
CA SER A 239 -10.02 -18.60 12.93
C SER A 239 -10.73 -17.28 13.24
N GLU A 240 -11.89 -17.02 12.63
CA GLU A 240 -12.70 -15.83 12.89
C GLU A 240 -13.28 -15.83 14.31
N GLU A 241 -13.82 -16.96 14.77
CA GLU A 241 -14.34 -17.09 16.15
C GLU A 241 -13.24 -17.00 17.20
N LYS A 242 -12.05 -17.55 16.92
CA LYS A 242 -10.88 -17.39 17.79
C LYS A 242 -10.52 -15.91 17.94
N LEU A 243 -10.39 -15.22 16.81
CA LEU A 243 -10.05 -13.81 16.79
C LEU A 243 -11.07 -12.94 17.53
N GLU A 244 -12.37 -13.23 17.36
CA GLU A 244 -13.42 -12.47 18.03
C GLU A 244 -13.34 -12.60 19.55
N ARG A 245 -13.04 -13.80 20.07
CA ARG A 245 -12.82 -13.98 21.51
C ARG A 245 -11.56 -13.27 21.99
N LEU A 246 -10.46 -13.35 21.24
CA LEU A 246 -9.22 -12.61 21.55
C LEU A 246 -9.48 -11.09 21.58
N ARG A 247 -10.26 -10.57 20.64
CA ARG A 247 -10.68 -9.16 20.59
C ARG A 247 -11.47 -8.76 21.83
N GLN A 248 -12.45 -9.57 22.24
CA GLN A 248 -13.25 -9.27 23.43
C GLN A 248 -12.41 -9.21 24.71
N HIS A 249 -11.40 -10.08 24.82
CA HIS A 249 -10.43 -10.04 25.91
C HIS A 249 -9.59 -8.76 25.87
N ARG A 250 -9.08 -8.39 24.69
CA ARG A 250 -8.33 -7.15 24.47
C ARG A 250 -9.15 -5.92 24.89
N ASP A 251 -10.37 -5.80 24.38
CA ASP A 251 -11.24 -4.65 24.61
C ASP A 251 -11.62 -4.52 26.09
N SER A 252 -11.91 -5.65 26.74
CA SER A 252 -12.19 -5.68 28.19
C SER A 252 -11.01 -5.22 29.03
N GLU A 253 -9.78 -5.54 28.62
CA GLU A 253 -8.58 -5.13 29.36
C GLU A 253 -8.21 -3.67 29.11
N LEU A 254 -8.38 -3.17 27.88
CA LEU A 254 -8.24 -1.75 27.58
C LEU A 254 -9.20 -0.92 28.44
N GLU A 255 -10.47 -1.31 28.55
CA GLU A 255 -11.44 -0.65 29.42
C GLU A 255 -11.02 -0.66 30.91
N ARG A 256 -10.38 -1.73 31.38
CA ARG A 256 -9.88 -1.79 32.77
C ARG A 256 -8.70 -0.86 33.00
N ARG A 257 -7.79 -0.74 32.02
CA ARG A 257 -6.63 0.15 32.10
C ARG A 257 -7.06 1.61 32.08
N THR A 258 -7.96 2.00 31.17
CA THR A 258 -8.49 3.38 31.13
C THR A 258 -9.14 3.79 32.45
N LYS A 259 -9.93 2.90 33.08
CA LYS A 259 -10.57 3.16 34.38
C LYS A 259 -9.62 3.26 35.57
N ARG A 260 -8.37 2.77 35.46
CA ARG A 260 -7.36 2.86 36.53
C ARG A 260 -6.56 4.16 36.47
N ASP A 261 -6.52 4.79 35.30
CA ASP A 261 -5.79 6.03 35.06
C ASP A 261 -6.66 7.29 35.27
N GLU A 262 -7.97 7.12 35.50
CA GLU A 262 -8.94 8.15 35.94
C GLU A 262 -9.02 8.27 37.47
#